data_AF-A0A1V1ZET7-F1
#
_entry.id   AF-A0A1V1ZET7-F1
#
_cell.length_a   1.000
_cell.length_b   1.000
_cell.length_c   1.000
_cell.angle_alpha   90.00
_cell.angle_beta   90.00
_cell.angle_gamma   90.00
#
_symmetry.space_group_name_H-M   'P 1'
#
loop_
_entity.id
_entity.type
_entity.pdbx_description
1 polymer ?
#
loop_
_entity_poly.entity_id
_entity_poly.type
_entity_poly.pdbx_seq_one_letter_code
_entity_poly.pdbx_strand_id
1 'polypeptide(L)'
;MKTILKFLPLLFVAPFVTSCSSDDDTPAPVNEEEVITTLTATFVPVGGGTTVTLQTQDLDGDGPDAPVVTVSGAFASNTTYNGSVEFLNELESPAEDITEEVQEEGDEHQIFYTTSNDLGTFSYNDSDADGNPIGVEFTFQTVETSTTLDGILTITLRHEPNKDASGVNEGDITNAGGETDIQTSFNISVE
;
A
#
# COMPACT_ATOMS: atom_id res chain seq x y z
N MET A 1 -77.19 -38.32 -32.72
CA MET A 1 -77.76 -37.67 -31.53
C MET A 1 -76.67 -36.86 -30.85
N LYS A 2 -77.02 -35.63 -30.46
CA LYS A 2 -76.25 -34.59 -29.77
C LYS A 2 -75.27 -35.14 -28.70
N THR A 3 -74.10 -34.52 -28.55
CA THR A 3 -73.83 -33.55 -27.46
C THR A 3 -72.34 -33.13 -27.47
N ILE A 4 -72.09 -31.83 -27.70
CA ILE A 4 -71.67 -30.79 -26.73
C ILE A 4 -70.14 -30.64 -26.68
N LEU A 5 -69.71 -29.64 -27.43
CA LEU A 5 -68.44 -28.93 -27.38
C LEU A 5 -68.20 -28.35 -25.98
N LYS A 6 -67.10 -28.71 -25.33
CA LYS A 6 -66.63 -28.04 -24.11
C LYS A 6 -65.24 -27.48 -24.37
N PHE A 7 -65.20 -26.18 -24.67
CA PHE A 7 -63.99 -25.37 -24.66
C PHE A 7 -63.43 -25.34 -23.23
N LEU A 8 -62.19 -25.79 -23.08
CA LEU A 8 -61.43 -25.68 -21.84
C LEU A 8 -60.78 -24.29 -21.80
N PRO A 9 -60.95 -23.49 -20.74
CA PRO A 9 -60.34 -22.18 -20.67
C PRO A 9 -58.83 -22.34 -20.42
N LEU A 10 -58.03 -21.85 -21.37
CA LEU A 10 -56.58 -21.71 -21.22
C LEU A 10 -56.33 -20.60 -20.20
N LEU A 11 -55.95 -20.98 -18.98
CA LEU A 11 -55.58 -20.05 -17.93
C LEU A 11 -54.23 -19.41 -18.29
N PHE A 12 -54.30 -18.17 -18.78
CA PHE A 12 -53.12 -17.33 -19.05
C PHE A 12 -52.61 -16.82 -17.70
N VAL A 13 -51.59 -17.48 -17.14
CA VAL A 13 -50.84 -16.95 -16.00
C VAL A 13 -49.86 -15.94 -16.56
N ALA A 14 -50.15 -14.64 -16.36
CA ALA A 14 -49.18 -13.59 -16.62
C ALA A 14 -48.09 -13.66 -15.54
N PRO A 15 -46.79 -13.77 -15.90
CA PRO A 15 -45.74 -13.47 -14.94
C PRO A 15 -45.79 -11.97 -14.66
N PHE A 16 -46.20 -11.60 -13.45
CA PHE A 16 -45.84 -10.31 -12.90
C PHE A 16 -44.32 -10.32 -12.73
N VAL A 17 -43.60 -9.74 -13.69
CA VAL A 17 -42.23 -9.28 -13.46
C VAL A 17 -42.34 -8.09 -12.52
N THR A 18 -42.18 -8.34 -11.23
CA THR A 18 -41.93 -7.28 -10.25
C THR A 18 -40.58 -6.68 -10.61
N SER A 19 -40.62 -5.47 -11.16
CA SER A 19 -39.47 -4.61 -11.39
C SER A 19 -38.56 -4.62 -10.16
N CYS A 20 -37.25 -4.80 -10.41
CA CYS A 20 -36.17 -4.78 -9.42
C CYS A 20 -36.37 -3.67 -8.39
N SER A 21 -36.54 -4.05 -7.13
CA SER A 21 -36.35 -3.16 -6.00
C SER A 21 -34.91 -3.32 -5.54
N SER A 22 -34.12 -2.27 -5.75
CA SER A 22 -32.83 -2.03 -5.08
C SER A 22 -31.82 -3.16 -5.22
N ASP A 23 -31.19 -3.25 -6.38
CA ASP A 23 -29.88 -3.91 -6.55
C ASP A 23 -28.85 -3.02 -5.85
N ASP A 24 -28.74 -3.18 -4.53
CA ASP A 24 -27.60 -2.72 -3.71
C ASP A 24 -26.90 -3.95 -3.09
N ASP A 25 -27.13 -5.12 -3.68
CA ASP A 25 -26.52 -6.41 -3.32
C ASP A 25 -25.23 -6.65 -4.13
N THR A 26 -24.46 -5.60 -4.43
CA THR A 26 -23.04 -5.84 -4.75
C THR A 26 -22.41 -6.39 -3.48
N PRO A 27 -21.89 -7.63 -3.47
CA PRO A 27 -21.09 -8.09 -2.35
C PRO A 27 -20.00 -7.05 -2.12
N ALA A 28 -19.70 -6.75 -0.85
CA ALA A 28 -18.48 -6.01 -0.55
C ALA A 28 -17.32 -6.69 -1.29
N PRO A 29 -16.38 -5.91 -1.86
CA PRO A 29 -15.18 -6.50 -2.44
C PRO A 29 -14.57 -7.48 -1.42
N VAL A 30 -14.13 -8.62 -1.91
CA VAL A 30 -13.34 -9.53 -1.08
C VAL A 30 -12.00 -8.82 -0.91
N ASN A 31 -11.69 -8.38 0.30
CA ASN A 31 -10.35 -7.91 0.64
C ASN A 31 -9.43 -9.14 0.60
N GLU A 32 -8.60 -9.21 -0.44
CA GLU A 32 -7.64 -10.29 -0.66
C GLU A 32 -6.29 -9.83 -0.12
N GLU A 33 -5.56 -10.72 0.57
CA GLU A 33 -4.22 -10.38 1.06
C GLU A 33 -3.28 -9.99 -0.08
N GLU A 34 -2.58 -8.88 0.12
CA GLU A 34 -1.83 -8.14 -0.86
C GLU A 34 -0.53 -8.87 -1.15
N VAL A 35 -0.43 -9.43 -2.36
CA VAL A 35 0.78 -10.12 -2.80
C VAL A 35 1.79 -9.10 -3.32
N ILE A 36 2.68 -8.61 -2.45
CA ILE A 36 3.70 -7.63 -2.81
C ILE A 36 5.04 -8.33 -3.10
N THR A 37 5.44 -8.32 -4.37
CA THR A 37 6.75 -8.83 -4.80
C THR A 37 7.84 -7.78 -4.80
N THR A 38 7.48 -6.52 -5.04
CA THR A 38 8.44 -5.44 -5.26
C THR A 38 8.01 -4.20 -4.53
N LEU A 39 8.98 -3.58 -3.84
CA LEU A 39 8.85 -2.26 -3.22
C LEU A 39 9.95 -1.39 -3.81
N THR A 40 9.57 -0.26 -4.39
CA THR A 40 10.51 0.77 -4.86
C THR A 40 10.26 2.08 -4.11
N ALA A 41 11.22 2.53 -3.31
CA ALA A 41 11.19 3.84 -2.66
C ALA A 41 12.11 4.82 -3.39
N THR A 42 11.57 5.94 -3.87
CA THR A 42 12.31 6.97 -4.61
C THR A 42 12.42 8.24 -3.78
N PHE A 43 13.60 8.85 -3.74
CA PHE A 43 13.91 10.04 -2.95
C PHE A 43 14.53 11.11 -3.85
N VAL A 44 13.80 12.18 -4.12
CA VAL A 44 14.23 13.31 -4.96
C VAL A 44 14.68 14.48 -4.08
N PRO A 45 15.96 14.90 -4.13
CA PRO A 45 16.45 15.99 -3.28
C PRO A 45 15.83 17.34 -3.68
N VAL A 46 15.31 18.05 -2.69
CA VAL A 46 14.81 19.41 -2.84
C VAL A 46 15.97 20.35 -3.14
N GLY A 47 15.83 21.16 -4.18
CA GLY A 47 16.92 22.04 -4.65
C GLY A 47 17.86 21.38 -5.66
N GLY A 48 17.60 20.13 -6.04
CA GLY A 48 18.37 19.37 -7.03
C GLY A 48 19.45 18.50 -6.41
N GLY A 49 20.07 17.64 -7.23
CA GLY A 49 21.02 16.63 -6.78
C GLY A 49 20.73 15.28 -7.42
N THR A 50 21.27 14.22 -6.83
CA THR A 50 21.07 12.84 -7.29
C THR A 50 19.87 12.24 -6.58
N THR A 51 18.91 11.71 -7.33
CA THR A 51 17.82 10.88 -6.80
C THR A 51 18.38 9.60 -6.21
N VAL A 52 17.95 9.24 -5.01
CA VAL A 52 18.25 7.95 -4.38
C VAL A 52 17.05 7.03 -4.57
N THR A 53 17.29 5.78 -4.95
CA THR A 53 16.26 4.75 -5.12
C THR A 53 16.67 3.54 -4.30
N LEU A 54 15.72 3.05 -3.52
CA LEU A 54 15.82 1.82 -2.75
C LEU A 54 14.82 0.84 -3.36
N GLN A 55 15.23 -0.40 -3.59
CA GLN A 55 14.32 -1.40 -4.14
C GLN A 55 14.56 -2.76 -3.50
N THR A 56 13.49 -3.48 -3.20
CA THR A 56 13.52 -4.92 -2.99
C THR A 56 12.65 -5.60 -4.03
N GLN A 57 13.02 -6.80 -4.45
CA GLN A 57 12.24 -7.66 -5.34
C GLN A 57 12.38 -9.12 -4.90
N ASP A 58 11.25 -9.80 -4.80
CA ASP A 58 11.11 -11.22 -4.50
C ASP A 58 10.06 -11.83 -5.44
N LEU A 59 10.51 -12.70 -6.36
CA LEU A 59 9.66 -13.31 -7.39
C LEU A 59 9.34 -14.79 -7.11
N ASP A 60 9.74 -15.31 -5.96
CA ASP A 60 9.42 -16.67 -5.51
C ASP A 60 8.78 -16.73 -4.12
N GLY A 61 8.65 -15.60 -3.42
CA GLY A 61 7.92 -15.45 -2.16
C GLY A 61 8.52 -16.34 -1.07
N ASP A 62 7.76 -17.34 -0.60
CA ASP A 62 8.25 -18.36 0.34
C ASP A 62 9.26 -19.37 -0.26
N GLY A 63 9.75 -19.09 -1.47
CA GLY A 63 10.76 -19.86 -2.15
C GLY A 63 12.14 -19.82 -1.48
N PRO A 64 13.13 -20.55 -2.02
CA PRO A 64 14.45 -20.63 -1.42
C PRO A 64 15.31 -19.37 -1.65
N ASP A 65 14.97 -18.52 -2.62
CA ASP A 65 15.75 -17.33 -2.92
C ASP A 65 15.36 -16.20 -1.96
N ALA A 66 16.35 -15.40 -1.55
CA ALA A 66 16.10 -14.24 -0.70
C ALA A 66 15.77 -13.02 -1.58
N PRO A 67 14.99 -12.05 -1.07
CA PRO A 67 14.72 -10.82 -1.80
C PRO A 67 16.01 -10.10 -2.24
N VAL A 68 16.02 -9.62 -3.47
CA VAL A 68 17.13 -8.82 -4.01
C VAL A 68 16.95 -7.36 -3.57
N VAL A 69 17.79 -6.91 -2.64
CA VAL A 69 17.77 -5.54 -2.13
C VAL A 69 18.85 -4.68 -2.78
N THR A 70 18.47 -3.50 -3.27
CA THR A 70 19.37 -2.52 -3.90
C THR A 70 19.20 -1.12 -3.33
N VAL A 71 20.31 -0.38 -3.28
CA VAL A 71 20.40 1.02 -2.86
C VAL A 71 21.25 1.75 -3.90
N SER A 72 20.68 2.76 -4.56
CA SER A 72 21.35 3.39 -5.70
C SER A 72 22.53 4.30 -5.32
N GLY A 73 22.58 4.78 -4.08
CA GLY A 73 23.64 5.65 -3.58
C GLY A 73 23.40 6.15 -2.16
N ALA A 74 24.34 6.96 -1.67
CA ALA A 74 24.23 7.64 -0.39
C ALA A 74 23.27 8.85 -0.47
N PHE A 75 22.67 9.18 0.67
CA PHE A 75 21.94 10.42 0.86
C PHE A 75 22.91 11.56 1.21
N ALA A 76 22.58 12.77 0.77
CA ALA A 76 23.34 13.97 1.14
C ALA A 76 22.98 14.41 2.56
N SER A 77 23.98 14.88 3.30
CA SER A 77 23.89 15.50 4.61
C SER A 77 23.00 16.73 4.58
N ASN A 78 22.20 16.92 5.63
CA ASN A 78 21.29 18.06 5.82
C ASN A 78 20.43 18.39 4.59
N THR A 79 19.85 17.37 3.96
CA THR A 79 19.09 17.49 2.72
C THR A 79 17.68 16.96 2.91
N THR A 80 16.71 17.74 2.43
CA THR A 80 15.31 17.33 2.34
C THR A 80 15.08 16.58 1.03
N TYR A 81 14.45 15.42 1.10
CA TYR A 81 14.03 14.64 -0.06
C TYR A 81 12.50 14.56 -0.09
N ASN A 82 11.90 14.84 -1.23
CA ASN A 82 10.53 14.42 -1.51
C ASN A 82 10.59 12.97 -1.95
N GLY A 83 9.84 12.08 -1.32
CA GLY A 83 9.86 10.67 -1.64
C GLY A 83 8.50 10.05 -1.86
N SER A 84 8.52 8.93 -2.58
CA SER A 84 7.36 8.11 -2.89
C SER A 84 7.71 6.62 -2.78
N VAL A 85 6.73 5.77 -2.45
CA VAL A 85 6.83 4.30 -2.52
C VAL A 85 5.89 3.76 -3.58
N GLU A 86 6.34 2.77 -4.33
CA GLU A 86 5.54 1.97 -5.26
C GLU A 86 5.62 0.50 -4.81
N PHE A 87 4.48 -0.18 -4.83
CA PHE A 87 4.35 -1.61 -4.57
C PHE A 87 3.80 -2.32 -5.81
N LEU A 88 4.44 -3.43 -6.20
CA LEU A 88 4.01 -4.21 -7.36
C LEU A 88 3.87 -5.69 -7.03
N ASN A 89 2.89 -6.33 -7.68
CA ASN A 89 2.80 -7.77 -7.83
C ASN A 89 3.26 -8.18 -9.24
N GLU A 90 4.52 -8.60 -9.36
CA GLU A 90 5.13 -9.03 -10.61
C GLU A 90 4.93 -10.53 -10.89
N LEU A 91 4.14 -11.24 -10.08
CA LEU A 91 3.65 -12.59 -10.42
C LEU A 91 2.53 -12.53 -11.46
N GLU A 92 1.84 -11.40 -11.55
CA GLU A 92 0.81 -11.13 -12.54
C GLU A 92 1.38 -10.63 -13.88
N SER A 93 0.59 -10.73 -14.95
CA SER A 93 0.99 -10.30 -16.29
C SER A 93 -0.16 -9.57 -17.02
N PRO A 94 -0.15 -8.22 -17.10
CA PRO A 94 0.92 -7.32 -16.64
C PRO A 94 1.08 -7.33 -15.10
N ALA A 95 2.25 -6.90 -14.62
CA ALA A 95 2.45 -6.67 -13.19
C ALA A 95 1.37 -5.72 -12.68
N GLU A 96 0.77 -6.07 -11.55
CA GLU A 96 -0.29 -5.31 -10.92
C GLU A 96 0.32 -4.26 -9.98
N ASP A 97 -0.27 -3.06 -9.99
CA ASP A 97 0.16 -1.94 -9.15
C ASP A 97 -0.63 -1.94 -7.85
N ILE A 98 -0.02 -2.53 -6.81
CA ILE A 98 -0.61 -2.63 -5.48
C ILE A 98 -0.64 -1.26 -4.79
N THR A 99 0.11 -0.28 -5.30
CA THR A 99 0.04 1.10 -4.79
C THR A 99 -1.36 1.70 -4.96
N GLU A 100 -2.08 1.35 -6.04
CA GLU A 100 -3.44 1.84 -6.27
C GLU A 100 -4.40 1.31 -5.19
N GLU A 101 -4.32 0.03 -4.86
CA GLU A 101 -5.12 -0.62 -3.81
C GLU A 101 -4.80 -0.02 -2.43
N VAL A 102 -3.51 0.12 -2.07
CA VAL A 102 -3.09 0.76 -0.81
C VAL A 102 -3.62 2.20 -0.68
N GLN A 103 -3.76 2.93 -1.78
CA GLN A 103 -4.32 4.28 -1.77
C GLN A 103 -5.86 4.28 -1.70
N GLU A 104 -6.52 3.36 -2.39
CA GLU A 104 -7.97 3.20 -2.36
C GLU A 104 -8.46 2.74 -0.99
N GLU A 105 -7.72 1.85 -0.34
CA GLU A 105 -7.95 1.29 1.00
C GLU A 105 -7.09 1.98 2.07
N GLY A 106 -6.84 3.28 1.88
CA GLY A 106 -5.91 4.04 2.73
C GLY A 106 -6.31 4.13 4.21
N ASP A 107 -7.58 3.92 4.56
CA ASP A 107 -8.05 3.83 5.96
C ASP A 107 -7.66 2.50 6.62
N GLU A 108 -7.43 1.45 5.83
CA GLU A 108 -6.94 0.15 6.27
C GLU A 108 -5.41 0.04 6.19
N HIS A 109 -4.74 0.95 5.48
CA HIS A 109 -3.29 0.86 5.26
C HIS A 109 -2.49 2.00 5.90
N GLN A 110 -1.28 1.69 6.37
CA GLN A 110 -0.27 2.71 6.67
C GLN A 110 1.15 2.20 6.49
N ILE A 111 2.00 3.02 5.87
CA ILE A 111 3.42 2.81 5.69
C ILE A 111 4.21 3.50 6.81
N PHE A 112 5.12 2.76 7.43
CA PHE A 112 5.99 3.23 8.51
C PHE A 112 7.45 3.26 8.05
N TYR A 113 8.12 4.35 8.39
CA TYR A 113 9.54 4.59 8.09
C TYR A 113 10.34 4.68 9.37
N THR A 114 11.20 3.69 9.63
CA THR A 114 12.03 3.67 10.84
C THR A 114 13.50 3.67 10.50
N THR A 115 14.28 4.54 11.15
CA THR A 115 15.72 4.63 10.95
C THR A 115 16.47 4.22 12.21
N SER A 116 17.61 3.55 12.03
CA SER A 116 18.62 3.42 13.09
C SER A 116 19.56 4.62 13.08
N ASN A 117 20.30 4.83 14.16
CA ASN A 117 21.39 5.82 14.24
C ASN A 117 20.98 7.28 13.93
N ASP A 118 19.69 7.61 14.06
CA ASP A 118 19.18 8.97 13.84
C ASP A 118 19.60 9.53 12.47
N LEU A 119 19.42 8.75 11.40
CA LEU A 119 19.80 9.15 10.04
C LEU A 119 18.98 10.33 9.50
N GLY A 120 17.82 10.59 10.10
CA GLY A 120 16.90 11.63 9.69
C GLY A 120 15.48 11.35 10.13
N THR A 121 14.59 12.28 9.78
CA THR A 121 13.17 12.25 10.15
C THR A 121 12.28 12.20 8.93
N PHE A 122 11.20 11.42 9.02
CA PHE A 122 10.16 11.34 8.00
C PHE A 122 8.97 12.22 8.35
N SER A 123 8.21 12.64 7.33
CA SER A 123 6.92 13.29 7.46
C SER A 123 6.03 12.87 6.31
N TYR A 124 4.75 12.59 6.57
CA TYR A 124 3.80 12.16 5.56
C TYR A 124 3.27 13.34 4.74
N ASN A 125 3.09 13.13 3.44
CA ASN A 125 2.58 14.12 2.49
C ASN A 125 1.25 13.71 1.83
N ASP A 126 0.66 12.60 2.29
CA ASP A 126 -0.64 12.08 1.90
C ASP A 126 -1.47 11.70 3.12
N SER A 127 -2.77 11.54 2.92
CA SER A 127 -3.70 11.09 3.94
C SER A 127 -4.90 10.38 3.33
N ASP A 128 -5.50 9.49 4.10
CA ASP A 128 -6.79 8.87 3.78
C ASP A 128 -7.97 9.86 3.94
N ALA A 129 -9.19 9.37 3.75
CA ALA A 129 -10.41 10.16 3.84
C ALA A 129 -10.70 10.70 5.25
N ASP A 130 -10.15 10.06 6.28
CA ASP A 130 -10.28 10.48 7.69
C ASP A 130 -9.14 11.42 8.13
N GLY A 131 -8.14 11.62 7.27
CA GLY A 131 -7.01 12.51 7.51
C GLY A 131 -5.85 11.85 8.23
N ASN A 132 -5.84 10.52 8.36
CA ASN A 132 -4.68 9.79 8.87
C ASN A 132 -3.70 9.54 7.71
N PRO A 133 -2.38 9.46 7.98
CA PRO A 133 -1.40 9.24 6.92
C PRO A 133 -1.55 7.84 6.29
N ILE A 134 -1.33 7.76 4.99
CA ILE A 134 -1.14 6.49 4.27
C ILE A 134 0.36 6.22 4.17
N GLY A 135 1.12 7.23 3.71
CA GLY A 135 2.56 7.24 3.66
C GLY A 135 3.16 6.78 2.35
N VAL A 136 2.38 6.70 1.27
CA VAL A 136 2.90 6.50 -0.09
C VAL A 136 3.76 7.69 -0.48
N GLU A 137 3.33 8.91 -0.16
CA GLU A 137 4.10 10.14 -0.36
C GLU A 137 4.64 10.69 0.96
N PHE A 138 5.92 11.07 0.99
CA PHE A 138 6.57 11.52 2.22
C PHE A 138 7.71 12.51 1.96
N THR A 139 8.20 13.10 3.03
CA THR A 139 9.43 13.89 3.07
C THR A 139 10.43 13.22 3.99
N PHE A 140 11.69 13.07 3.56
CA PHE A 140 12.79 12.60 4.40
C PHE A 140 13.82 13.72 4.58
N GLN A 141 14.02 14.18 5.80
CA GLN A 141 15.06 15.15 6.16
C GLN A 141 16.23 14.40 6.79
N THR A 142 17.36 14.35 6.10
CA THR A 142 18.59 13.76 6.66
C THR A 142 19.20 14.65 7.73
N VAL A 143 19.93 14.05 8.66
CA VAL A 143 20.70 14.81 9.64
C VAL A 143 21.89 15.54 9.01
N GLU A 144 22.34 16.61 9.67
CA GLU A 144 23.62 17.23 9.37
C GLU A 144 24.75 16.39 9.97
N THR A 145 25.64 15.91 9.12
CA THR A 145 26.86 15.21 9.51
C THR A 145 28.08 15.74 8.74
N SER A 146 29.26 15.58 9.35
CA SER A 146 30.56 15.94 8.76
C SER A 146 31.39 14.72 8.32
N THR A 147 30.88 13.51 8.59
CA THR A 147 31.43 12.22 8.20
C THR A 147 30.30 11.32 7.72
N THR A 148 30.60 10.32 6.90
CA THR A 148 29.61 9.29 6.53
C THR A 148 28.98 8.69 7.79
N LEU A 149 27.65 8.70 7.84
CA LEU A 149 26.85 8.10 8.89
C LEU A 149 26.06 6.93 8.30
N ASP A 150 26.43 5.71 8.67
CA ASP A 150 25.77 4.48 8.22
C ASP A 150 24.61 4.10 9.14
N GLY A 151 23.57 3.51 8.58
CA GLY A 151 22.49 2.91 9.34
C GLY A 151 21.50 2.14 8.46
N ILE A 152 20.37 1.82 9.04
CA ILE A 152 19.31 1.03 8.41
C ILE A 152 18.06 1.91 8.33
N LEU A 153 17.45 1.96 7.16
CA LEU A 153 16.06 2.40 6.97
C LEU A 153 15.19 1.16 6.77
N THR A 154 14.18 0.97 7.61
CA THR A 154 13.17 -0.07 7.45
C THR A 154 11.86 0.57 7.02
N ILE A 155 11.31 0.10 5.90
CA ILE A 155 9.99 0.47 5.37
C ILE A 155 9.05 -0.71 5.64
N THR A 156 7.90 -0.44 6.25
CA THR A 156 6.89 -1.45 6.61
C THR A 156 5.52 -0.98 6.17
N LEU A 157 4.82 -1.76 5.36
CA LEU A 157 3.38 -1.59 5.14
C LEU A 157 2.63 -2.42 6.19
N ARG A 158 1.59 -1.84 6.79
CA ARG A 158 0.66 -2.53 7.68
C ARG A 158 -0.74 -2.49 7.08
N HIS A 159 -1.40 -3.63 7.10
CA HIS A 159 -2.84 -3.78 6.91
C HIS A 159 -3.55 -3.79 8.27
N GLU A 160 -4.68 -3.09 8.33
CA GLU A 160 -5.51 -2.81 9.51
C GLU A 160 -4.75 -2.33 10.78
N PRO A 161 -3.81 -1.37 10.70
CA PRO A 161 -3.23 -0.80 11.92
C PRO A 161 -4.30 0.01 12.69
N ASN A 162 -4.18 0.05 14.02
CA ASN A 162 -4.91 1.00 14.85
C ASN A 162 -4.31 2.41 14.68
N LYS A 163 -4.76 3.14 13.65
CA LYS A 163 -4.27 4.48 13.30
C LYS A 163 -4.54 5.53 14.39
N ASP A 164 -5.50 5.28 15.28
CA ASP A 164 -5.82 6.11 16.44
C ASP A 164 -4.93 5.85 17.67
N ALA A 165 -4.11 4.79 17.65
CA ALA A 165 -3.22 4.50 18.76
C ALA A 165 -2.12 5.56 18.87
N SER A 166 -1.69 5.82 20.11
CA SER A 166 -0.70 6.85 20.43
C SER A 166 0.56 6.69 19.59
N GLY A 167 0.90 7.72 18.80
CA GLY A 167 2.11 7.79 17.98
C GLY A 167 1.93 7.27 16.55
N VAL A 168 0.87 6.51 16.26
CA VAL A 168 0.74 5.78 14.99
C VAL A 168 0.56 6.74 13.82
N ASN A 169 -0.33 7.73 13.95
CA ASN A 169 -0.49 8.82 12.99
C ASN A 169 0.76 9.71 12.85
N GLU A 170 1.71 9.66 13.79
CA GLU A 170 3.03 10.32 13.67
C GLU A 170 4.12 9.39 13.11
N GLY A 171 3.79 8.14 12.76
CA GLY A 171 4.69 7.15 12.18
C GLY A 171 5.41 6.27 13.20
N ASP A 172 4.99 6.27 14.47
CA ASP A 172 5.46 5.31 15.48
C ASP A 172 4.66 4.01 15.39
N ILE A 173 5.31 2.99 14.82
CA ILE A 173 4.70 1.66 14.61
C ILE A 173 4.45 0.88 15.92
N THR A 174 5.03 1.28 17.06
CA THR A 174 5.07 0.45 18.28
C THR A 174 3.70 0.04 18.82
N ASN A 175 2.66 0.85 18.60
CA ASN A 175 1.29 0.56 19.03
C ASN A 175 0.31 0.34 17.86
N ALA A 176 0.82 0.27 16.62
CA ALA A 176 -0.03 0.14 15.43
C ALA A 176 -0.83 -1.16 15.43
N GLY A 177 -0.22 -2.29 15.80
CA GLY A 177 -0.86 -3.59 15.54
C GLY A 177 -0.95 -3.85 14.04
N GLY A 178 -2.05 -4.46 13.59
CA GLY A 178 -2.24 -4.84 12.18
C GLY A 178 -1.34 -5.99 11.73
N GLU A 179 -1.61 -6.53 10.57
CA GLU A 179 -0.77 -7.52 9.91
C GLU A 179 0.35 -6.81 9.10
N THR A 180 1.39 -7.54 8.70
CA THR A 180 2.51 -6.98 7.92
C THR A 180 2.48 -7.57 6.53
N ASP A 181 2.12 -6.73 5.56
CA ASP A 181 2.05 -7.14 4.15
C ASP A 181 3.46 -7.16 3.54
N ILE A 182 4.28 -6.16 3.89
CA ILE A 182 5.70 -6.16 3.54
C ILE A 182 6.55 -5.38 4.56
N GLN A 183 7.74 -5.90 4.85
CA GLN A 183 8.77 -5.21 5.63
C GLN A 183 10.15 -5.43 4.99
N THR A 184 10.85 -4.34 4.68
CA THR A 184 12.20 -4.40 4.11
C THR A 184 13.15 -3.43 4.80
N SER A 185 14.39 -3.88 5.03
CA SER A 185 15.47 -3.06 5.59
C SER A 185 16.55 -2.78 4.55
N PHE A 186 16.92 -1.51 4.41
CA PHE A 186 17.95 -1.02 3.52
C PHE A 186 19.12 -0.47 4.34
N ASN A 187 20.34 -0.95 4.05
CA ASN A 187 21.55 -0.31 4.58
C ASN A 187 21.80 0.97 3.78
N ILE A 188 21.69 2.12 4.42
CA ILE A 188 21.86 3.44 3.81
C ILE A 188 22.94 4.23 4.53
N SER A 189 23.45 5.28 3.88
CA SER A 189 24.42 6.20 4.43
C SER A 189 24.04 7.64 4.15
N VAL A 190 24.38 8.55 5.07
CA VAL A 190 24.27 10.01 4.91
C VAL A 190 25.68 10.60 4.88
N GLU A 191 25.99 11.43 3.88
CA GLU A 191 27.33 12.03 3.66
C GLU A 191 27.34 13.50 3.22
#